data_AF-A0A316DY65-F1
#
_entry.id   AF-A0A316DY65-F1
#
_cell.length_a   1.000
_cell.length_b   1.000
_cell.length_c   1.000
_cell.angle_alpha   90.00
_cell.angle_beta   90.00
_cell.angle_gamma   90.00
#
_symmetry.space_group_name_H-M   'P 1'
#
loop_
_entity.id
_entity.type
_entity.pdbx_description
1 polymer ?
#
loop_
_entity_poly.entity_id
_entity_poly.type
_entity_poly.pdbx_seq_one_letter_code
_entity_poly.pdbx_strand_id
1 'polypeptide(L)'
;MGKTKESLIIPNSNELNKIPQDPKNPLSNEKVELGKLLFHETAIGRNSIKTNSAFTYSCSSCHHSKAGFQACLPQGIGEGGTGFGQNGEGRTFNSAYQESEYDVQPIRTPSTLNIAYQTNILWNGAIWGYKCKC
;
A
#
# COMPACT_ATOMS: atom_id res chain seq x y z
N MET A 1 26.17 -14.36 15.15
CA MET A 1 26.45 -12.93 15.44
C MET A 1 25.18 -12.30 15.98
N GLY A 2 25.17 -11.91 17.26
CA GLY A 2 24.01 -11.31 17.90
C GLY A 2 23.81 -9.87 17.46
N LYS A 3 22.57 -9.50 17.13
CA LYS A 3 22.18 -8.10 16.91
C LYS A 3 22.26 -7.35 18.25
N THR A 4 22.86 -6.16 18.28
CA THR A 4 22.86 -5.31 19.49
C THR A 4 21.49 -4.67 19.69
N LYS A 5 21.16 -4.24 20.91
CA LYS A 5 19.89 -3.57 21.23
C LYS A 5 19.65 -2.36 20.31
N GLU A 6 20.71 -1.62 20.03
CA GLU A 6 20.70 -0.42 19.19
C GLU A 6 20.29 -0.75 17.75
N SER A 7 20.65 -1.94 17.24
CA SER A 7 20.28 -2.39 15.89
C SER A 7 18.82 -2.82 15.74
N LEU A 8 18.04 -2.81 16.83
CA LEU A 8 16.60 -3.11 16.84
C LEU A 8 15.73 -1.83 16.91
N ILE A 9 16.36 -0.66 17.08
CA ILE A 9 15.66 0.63 17.16
C ILE A 9 15.44 1.15 15.74
N ILE A 10 14.18 1.38 15.37
CA ILE A 10 13.81 2.02 14.11
C ILE A 10 14.02 3.55 14.25
N PRO A 11 14.65 4.22 13.28
CA PRO A 11 14.84 5.68 13.31
C PRO A 11 13.49 6.43 13.28
N ASN A 12 13.53 7.70 13.66
CA ASN A 12 12.36 8.56 13.52
C ASN A 12 12.01 8.79 12.04
N SER A 13 10.74 9.05 11.74
CA SER A 13 10.22 9.17 10.37
C SER A 13 10.81 10.34 9.56
N ASN A 14 11.45 11.31 10.22
CA ASN A 14 12.12 12.44 9.58
C ASN A 14 13.63 12.22 9.35
N GLU A 15 14.22 11.15 9.90
CA GLU A 15 15.61 10.78 9.68
C GLU A 15 15.74 10.00 8.37
N LEU A 16 15.37 10.65 7.25
CA LEU A 16 15.18 9.98 5.96
C LEU A 16 16.38 9.13 5.56
N ASN A 17 17.60 9.65 5.69
CA ASN A 17 18.85 8.95 5.36
C ASN A 17 19.11 7.66 6.17
N LYS A 18 18.38 7.42 7.27
CA LYS A 18 18.43 6.19 8.07
C LYS A 18 17.34 5.18 7.71
N ILE A 19 16.34 5.58 6.92
CA ILE A 19 15.33 4.69 6.37
C ILE A 19 15.97 3.92 5.21
N PRO A 20 15.74 2.61 5.05
CA PRO A 20 16.27 1.88 3.91
C PRO A 20 15.64 2.33 2.59
N GLN A 21 16.46 2.47 1.56
CA GLN A 21 16.06 3.08 0.28
C GLN A 21 16.78 2.42 -0.89
N ASP A 22 16.17 2.48 -2.06
CA ASP A 22 16.88 2.20 -3.32
C ASP A 22 17.92 3.31 -3.56
N PRO A 23 19.21 2.97 -3.81
CA PRO A 23 20.22 3.96 -4.17
C PRO A 23 19.87 4.84 -5.38
N LYS A 24 19.00 4.35 -6.28
CA LYS A 24 18.48 5.11 -7.43
C LYS A 24 17.26 5.96 -7.10
N ASN A 25 16.66 5.77 -5.92
CA ASN A 25 15.60 6.62 -5.41
C ASN A 25 15.86 7.10 -3.97
N PRO A 26 16.87 7.98 -3.77
CA PRO A 26 17.08 8.61 -2.47
C PRO A 26 15.85 9.42 -2.04
N LEU A 27 15.48 9.30 -0.78
CA LEU A 27 14.38 10.05 -0.17
C LEU A 27 14.78 11.52 0.02
N SER A 28 13.81 12.40 -0.24
CA SER A 28 13.84 13.82 0.13
C SER A 28 12.48 14.20 0.72
N ASN A 29 12.40 15.32 1.42
CA ASN A 29 11.13 15.79 1.96
C ASN A 29 10.09 16.01 0.84
N GLU A 30 10.51 16.57 -0.29
CA GLU A 30 9.65 16.85 -1.44
C GLU A 30 9.10 15.55 -2.05
N LYS A 31 9.93 14.52 -2.18
CA LYS A 31 9.49 13.20 -2.64
C LYS A 31 8.53 12.54 -1.66
N VAL A 32 8.76 12.69 -0.37
CA VAL A 32 7.86 12.18 0.68
C VAL A 32 6.51 12.89 0.61
N GLU A 33 6.48 14.21 0.51
CA GLU A 33 5.23 14.97 0.38
C GLU A 33 4.49 14.63 -0.92
N LEU A 34 5.19 14.55 -2.05
CA LEU A 34 4.60 14.11 -3.31
C LEU A 34 4.03 12.68 -3.21
N GLY A 35 4.78 11.76 -2.60
CA GLY A 35 4.33 10.38 -2.39
C GLY A 35 3.07 10.29 -1.53
N LYS A 36 2.93 11.12 -0.50
CA LYS A 36 1.70 11.22 0.30
C LYS A 36 0.50 11.63 -0.55
N LEU A 37 0.67 12.63 -1.41
CA LEU A 37 -0.40 13.06 -2.33
C LEU A 37 -0.78 11.92 -3.28
N LEU A 38 0.22 11.31 -3.94
CA LEU A 38 -0.01 10.22 -4.89
C LEU A 38 -0.64 8.98 -4.26
N PHE A 39 -0.34 8.67 -3.00
CA PHE A 39 -0.93 7.53 -2.29
C PHE A 39 -2.46 7.65 -2.16
N HIS A 40 -2.96 8.89 -2.08
CA HIS A 40 -4.38 9.21 -1.97
C HIS A 40 -5.02 9.62 -3.31
N GLU A 41 -4.21 9.87 -4.34
CA GLU A 41 -4.68 10.33 -5.65
C GLU A 41 -5.41 9.22 -6.42
N THR A 42 -6.69 9.45 -6.70
CA THR A 42 -7.51 8.48 -7.42
C THR A 42 -7.34 8.57 -8.93
N ALA A 43 -6.86 9.69 -9.47
CA ALA A 43 -6.60 9.88 -10.90
C ALA A 43 -5.60 8.86 -11.48
N ILE A 44 -4.81 8.20 -10.64
CA ILE A 44 -3.89 7.12 -11.03
C ILE A 44 -4.65 5.84 -11.42
N GLY A 45 -5.83 5.59 -10.83
CA GLY A 45 -6.74 4.48 -11.14
C GLY A 45 -7.48 4.65 -12.46
N ARG A 46 -6.75 4.93 -13.55
CA ARG A 46 -7.30 5.33 -14.85
C ARG A 46 -7.65 4.17 -15.79
N ASN A 47 -6.99 3.02 -15.62
CA ASN A 47 -7.12 1.88 -16.53
C ASN A 47 -8.06 0.84 -15.93
N SER A 48 -9.32 1.23 -15.77
CA SER A 48 -10.36 0.38 -15.21
C SER A 48 -11.08 -0.43 -16.29
N ILE A 49 -11.52 -1.64 -15.95
CA ILE A 49 -12.39 -2.49 -16.76
C ILE A 49 -13.71 -1.79 -17.07
N LYS A 50 -14.34 -1.12 -16.07
CA LYS A 50 -15.54 -0.31 -16.29
C LYS A 50 -15.19 1.16 -16.29
N THR A 51 -15.69 1.91 -17.26
CA THR A 51 -15.40 3.34 -17.44
C THR A 51 -15.85 4.20 -16.25
N ASN A 52 -16.92 3.81 -15.57
CA ASN A 52 -17.43 4.49 -14.37
C ASN A 52 -16.58 4.28 -13.11
N SER A 53 -15.62 3.35 -13.14
CA SER A 53 -14.66 3.15 -12.05
C SER A 53 -13.31 3.80 -12.29
N ALA A 54 -13.13 4.45 -13.45
CA ALA A 54 -11.93 5.22 -13.69
C ALA A 54 -11.88 6.36 -12.67
N PHE A 55 -10.70 6.59 -12.11
CA PHE A 55 -10.42 7.66 -11.17
C PHE A 55 -11.13 7.55 -9.81
N THR A 56 -11.59 6.35 -9.40
CA THR A 56 -12.33 6.16 -8.13
C THR A 56 -11.55 5.41 -7.05
N TYR A 57 -10.33 4.94 -7.35
CA TYR A 57 -9.52 4.15 -6.43
C TYR A 57 -8.04 4.57 -6.48
N SER A 58 -7.35 4.31 -5.38
CA SER A 58 -5.94 4.69 -5.15
C SER A 58 -5.28 3.68 -4.20
N CYS A 59 -3.99 3.86 -3.87
CA CYS A 59 -3.34 3.01 -2.87
C CYS A 59 -4.09 3.02 -1.52
N SER A 60 -4.61 4.19 -1.13
CA SER A 60 -5.35 4.35 0.12
C SER A 60 -6.70 3.65 0.14
N SER A 61 -7.21 3.17 -0.99
CA SER A 61 -8.46 2.38 -1.07
C SER A 61 -8.36 0.98 -0.46
N CYS A 62 -7.14 0.43 -0.36
CA CYS A 62 -6.85 -0.87 0.23
C CYS A 62 -5.87 -0.79 1.40
N HIS A 63 -5.28 0.38 1.65
CA HIS A 63 -4.26 0.63 2.67
C HIS A 63 -4.59 1.88 3.48
N HIS A 64 -5.60 1.79 4.34
CA HIS A 64 -6.16 2.93 5.05
C HIS A 64 -5.36 3.24 6.31
N SER A 65 -5.02 4.51 6.55
CA SER A 65 -4.26 4.92 7.74
C SER A 65 -4.94 4.52 9.06
N LYS A 66 -6.28 4.68 9.16
CA LYS A 66 -7.08 4.26 10.33
C LYS A 66 -7.10 2.75 10.57
N ALA A 67 -6.84 1.95 9.54
CA ALA A 67 -6.72 0.49 9.63
C ALA A 67 -5.25 0.04 9.68
N GLY A 68 -4.34 0.89 10.17
CA GLY A 68 -2.92 0.57 10.25
C GLY A 68 -2.28 0.37 8.87
N PHE A 69 -2.74 1.10 7.86
CA PHE A 69 -2.33 0.99 6.46
C PHE A 69 -2.57 -0.39 5.83
N GLN A 70 -3.63 -1.07 6.28
CA GLN A 70 -4.15 -2.31 5.73
C GLN A 70 -5.60 -2.12 5.27
N ALA A 71 -6.15 -3.15 4.65
CA ALA A 71 -7.58 -3.26 4.43
C ALA A 71 -8.25 -3.57 5.77
N CYS A 72 -9.34 -2.87 6.10
CA CYS A 72 -10.17 -3.21 7.26
C CYS A 72 -11.13 -4.39 6.95
N LEU A 73 -10.69 -5.29 6.08
CA LEU A 73 -11.46 -6.37 5.47
C LEU A 73 -10.61 -7.65 5.40
N PRO A 74 -11.22 -8.82 5.18
CA PRO A 74 -10.48 -10.06 4.93
C PRO A 74 -9.63 -10.03 3.66
N GLN A 75 -9.97 -9.19 2.68
CA GLN A 75 -9.29 -9.04 1.40
C GLN A 75 -9.24 -7.54 1.02
N GLY A 76 -8.19 -7.11 0.32
CA GLY A 76 -8.17 -5.78 -0.28
C GLY A 76 -8.99 -5.75 -1.57
N ILE A 77 -9.80 -4.71 -1.78
CA ILE A 77 -10.64 -4.54 -2.97
C ILE A 77 -10.24 -3.23 -3.68
N GLY A 78 -9.50 -3.35 -4.78
CA GLY A 78 -9.07 -2.22 -5.60
C GLY A 78 -10.20 -1.76 -6.53
N GLU A 79 -10.01 -1.99 -7.83
CA GLU A 79 -11.05 -1.79 -8.83
C GLU A 79 -12.26 -2.72 -8.60
N GLY A 80 -13.47 -2.21 -8.86
CA GLY A 80 -14.71 -2.92 -8.58
C GLY A 80 -15.13 -2.87 -7.11
N GLY A 81 -14.35 -2.21 -6.25
CA GLY A 81 -14.74 -1.85 -4.89
C GLY A 81 -15.56 -0.55 -4.84
N THR A 82 -16.51 -0.48 -3.92
CA THR A 82 -17.30 0.72 -3.62
C THR A 82 -17.57 0.84 -2.13
N GLY A 83 -17.87 2.05 -1.64
CA GLY A 83 -18.07 2.31 -0.22
C GLY A 83 -16.76 2.39 0.57
N PHE A 84 -16.90 2.72 1.85
CA PHE A 84 -15.76 2.92 2.76
C PHE A 84 -16.12 2.59 4.22
N GLY A 85 -17.29 3.02 4.71
CA GLY A 85 -17.62 2.93 6.14
C GLY A 85 -16.88 4.00 6.95
N GLN A 86 -16.45 3.68 8.17
CA GLN A 86 -15.73 4.62 9.04
C GLN A 86 -14.20 4.49 8.96
N ASN A 87 -13.72 3.25 8.77
CA ASN A 87 -12.31 2.86 8.79
C ASN A 87 -11.91 1.99 7.58
N GLY A 88 -12.79 1.83 6.58
CA GLY A 88 -12.58 0.97 5.41
C GLY A 88 -13.37 -0.35 5.46
N GLU A 89 -14.07 -0.64 6.56
CA GLU A 89 -14.85 -1.86 6.77
C GLU A 89 -16.13 -1.93 5.94
N GLY A 90 -16.61 -0.79 5.45
CA GLY A 90 -17.80 -0.69 4.62
C GLY A 90 -17.52 -0.81 3.12
N ARG A 91 -16.26 -1.05 2.72
CA ARG A 91 -15.92 -1.26 1.32
C ARG A 91 -16.42 -2.64 0.88
N THR A 92 -17.18 -2.66 -0.21
CA THR A 92 -17.88 -3.85 -0.72
C THR A 92 -17.73 -3.93 -2.24
N PHE A 93 -18.22 -5.02 -2.82
CA PHE A 93 -18.22 -5.26 -4.25
C PHE A 93 -19.28 -4.39 -4.95
N ASN A 94 -18.86 -3.72 -6.03
CA ASN A 94 -19.75 -2.97 -6.90
C ASN A 94 -20.54 -3.94 -7.79
N SER A 95 -21.87 -3.95 -7.68
CA SER A 95 -22.76 -4.84 -8.43
C SER A 95 -22.70 -4.68 -9.96
N ALA A 96 -22.04 -3.63 -10.47
CA ALA A 96 -21.79 -3.46 -11.90
C ALA A 96 -20.70 -4.39 -12.47
N TYR A 97 -19.96 -5.09 -11.60
CA TYR A 97 -18.88 -6.01 -11.96
C TYR A 97 -19.31 -7.47 -11.82
N GLN A 98 -18.78 -8.32 -12.68
CA GLN A 98 -18.81 -9.77 -12.50
C GLN A 98 -17.72 -10.20 -11.51
N GLU A 99 -17.89 -11.36 -10.89
CA GLU A 99 -16.93 -11.88 -9.90
C GLU A 99 -15.50 -11.98 -10.43
N SER A 100 -15.35 -12.37 -11.71
CA SER A 100 -14.05 -12.45 -12.38
C SER A 100 -13.43 -11.10 -12.75
N GLU A 101 -14.16 -10.00 -12.57
CA GLU A 101 -13.71 -8.64 -12.91
C GLU A 101 -13.23 -7.84 -11.69
N TYR A 102 -13.39 -8.36 -10.47
CA TYR A 102 -12.92 -7.66 -9.28
C TYR A 102 -11.40 -7.72 -9.15
N ASP A 103 -10.78 -6.56 -8.91
CA ASP A 103 -9.37 -6.49 -8.50
C ASP A 103 -9.31 -6.71 -6.98
N VAL A 104 -9.19 -7.98 -6.59
CA VAL A 104 -9.08 -8.39 -5.18
C VAL A 104 -7.78 -9.10 -4.88
N GLN A 105 -7.21 -8.77 -3.73
CA GLN A 105 -6.11 -9.57 -3.18
C GLN A 105 -6.65 -10.88 -2.58
N PRO A 106 -5.89 -12.00 -2.67
CA PRO A 106 -6.34 -13.29 -2.15
C PRO A 106 -6.60 -13.27 -0.65
N ILE A 107 -5.93 -12.37 0.10
CA ILE A 107 -6.05 -12.16 1.54
C ILE A 107 -5.88 -10.68 1.88
N ARG A 108 -6.00 -10.35 3.17
CA ARG A 108 -5.89 -8.98 3.68
C ARG A 108 -4.55 -8.38 3.27
N THR A 109 -4.61 -7.14 2.81
CA THR A 109 -3.42 -6.40 2.40
C THR A 109 -2.43 -6.31 3.58
N PRO A 110 -1.13 -6.55 3.35
CA PRO A 110 -0.13 -6.28 4.37
C PRO A 110 -0.08 -4.77 4.67
N SER A 111 0.43 -4.41 5.85
CA SER A 111 0.54 -3.00 6.20
C SER A 111 1.64 -2.37 5.35
N THR A 112 1.41 -1.17 4.82
CA THR A 112 2.51 -0.38 4.24
C THR A 112 3.35 0.31 5.31
N LEU A 113 2.92 0.31 6.58
CA LEU A 113 3.69 0.86 7.68
C LEU A 113 4.95 0.02 7.90
N ASN A 114 6.10 0.68 8.00
CA ASN A 114 7.43 0.06 8.16
C ASN A 114 7.82 -0.91 7.02
N ILE A 115 7.14 -0.90 5.88
CA ILE A 115 7.38 -1.84 4.78
C ILE A 115 8.79 -1.71 4.19
N ALA A 116 9.42 -0.54 4.30
CA ALA A 116 10.80 -0.30 3.89
C ALA A 116 11.82 -1.21 4.62
N TYR A 117 11.45 -1.80 5.77
CA TYR A 117 12.32 -2.72 6.51
C TYR A 117 12.10 -4.20 6.15
N GLN A 118 11.15 -4.50 5.28
CA GLN A 118 10.87 -5.86 4.81
C GLN A 118 11.63 -6.15 3.51
N THR A 119 12.21 -7.34 3.41
CA THR A 119 12.87 -7.81 2.17
C THR A 119 11.88 -8.38 1.16
N ASN A 120 10.76 -8.89 1.67
CA ASN A 120 9.70 -9.54 0.91
C ASN A 120 8.37 -8.89 1.28
N ILE A 121 7.56 -8.65 0.27
CA ILE A 121 6.23 -8.05 0.35
C ILE A 121 5.22 -9.09 -0.15
N LEU A 122 3.98 -8.98 0.34
CA LEU A 122 2.93 -9.99 0.28
C LEU A 122 3.29 -11.23 1.10
N TRP A 123 2.27 -11.96 1.52
CA TRP A 123 2.44 -13.14 2.39
C TRP A 123 3.14 -14.32 1.70
N ASN A 124 3.07 -14.37 0.36
CA ASN A 124 3.79 -15.35 -0.45
C ASN A 124 5.18 -14.85 -0.90
N GLY A 125 5.58 -13.63 -0.50
CA GLY A 125 6.86 -13.04 -0.86
C GLY A 125 7.02 -12.70 -2.35
N ALA A 126 5.93 -12.60 -3.11
CA ALA A 126 5.99 -12.40 -4.55
C ALA A 126 6.49 -11.00 -4.98
N ILE A 127 6.52 -10.03 -4.07
CA ILE A 127 7.07 -8.69 -4.33
C ILE A 127 8.33 -8.50 -3.47
N TRP A 128 9.37 -7.86 -4.02
CA TRP A 128 10.67 -7.68 -3.36
C TRP A 128 10.88 -6.24 -2.91
N GLY A 129 11.56 -6.05 -1.77
CA GLY A 129 11.96 -4.74 -1.26
C GLY A 129 13.27 -4.21 -1.86
N TYR A 130 13.77 -3.10 -1.34
CA TYR A 130 14.96 -2.35 -1.82
C TYR A 130 16.30 -3.13 -1.83
N LYS A 131 16.34 -4.35 -1.27
CA LYS A 131 17.58 -5.10 -1.01
C LYS A 131 17.87 -6.27 -1.96
N CYS A 132 17.20 -6.36 -3.10
CA CYS A 132 17.51 -7.38 -4.09
C CYS A 132 18.35 -6.80 -5.25
N LYS A 133 19.65 -7.11 -5.23
CA LYS A 133 20.47 -7.22 -6.43
C LYS A 133 20.15 -8.56 -7.08
N CYS A 134 19.94 -8.55 -8.40
CA CYS A 134 20.00 -9.73 -9.25
C CYS A 134 21.32 -10.51 -9.05
#